data_AF-A0A812Z773-F1
#
_entry.id   AF-A0A812Z773-F1
#
_cell.length_a   1.000
_cell.length_b   1.000
_cell.length_c   1.000
_cell.angle_alpha   90.00
_cell.angle_beta   90.00
_cell.angle_gamma   90.00
#
_symmetry.space_group_name_H-M   'P 1'
#
loop_
_entity.id
_entity.type
_entity.pdbx_description
1 polymer ?
#
loop_
_entity_poly.entity_id
_entity_poly.type
_entity_poly.pdbx_seq_one_letter_code
_entity_poly.pdbx_strand_id
1 'polypeptide(L)'
;MNQASSNLLEIQGFETKLKANKLDDGLVRALVQSMNSQAELLRAARAKLEEAIAHQDPEEQIKQYVYCLNHANDVYKNASKHVRVHAQPPKTPKAKAKSGAKNASSAKGGK
;
A
#
# COMPACT_ATOMS: atom_id res chain seq x y z
N MET A 1 11.59 9.94 12.07
CA MET A 1 10.33 9.15 12.17
C MET A 1 10.71 7.67 12.16
N ASN A 2 10.36 6.88 13.19
CA ASN A 2 10.70 5.45 13.25
C ASN A 2 9.89 4.67 12.19
N GLN A 3 10.49 3.69 11.49
CA GLN A 3 9.81 2.89 10.46
C GLN A 3 8.53 2.21 10.96
N ALA A 4 8.44 1.86 12.26
CA ALA A 4 7.20 1.31 12.83
C ALA A 4 6.00 2.28 12.72
N SER A 5 6.25 3.58 12.90
CA SER A 5 5.26 4.65 12.72
C SER A 5 4.90 4.85 11.25
N SER A 6 5.86 4.63 10.34
CA SER A 6 5.63 4.71 8.89
C SER A 6 4.67 3.63 8.41
N ASN A 7 4.80 2.38 8.92
CA ASN A 7 3.93 1.28 8.51
C ASN A 7 2.49 1.47 8.96
N LEU A 8 2.27 2.03 10.17
CA LEU A 8 0.91 2.34 10.66
C LEU A 8 0.21 3.38 9.77
N LEU A 9 0.92 4.46 9.43
CA LEU A 9 0.40 5.51 8.55
C LEU A 9 0.10 4.97 7.15
N GLU A 10 0.96 4.08 6.63
CA GLU A 10 0.73 3.43 5.34
C GLU A 10 -0.56 2.58 5.35
N ILE A 11 -0.75 1.75 6.37
CA ILE A 11 -1.93 0.89 6.51
C ILE A 11 -3.22 1.71 6.62
N GLN A 12 -3.22 2.78 7.44
CA GLN A 12 -4.36 3.71 7.54
C GLN A 12 -4.65 4.40 6.21
N GLY A 13 -3.60 4.77 5.47
CA GLY A 13 -3.72 5.31 4.12
C GLY A 13 -4.34 4.32 3.13
N PHE A 14 -4.02 3.02 3.24
CA PHE A 14 -4.66 1.98 2.44
C PHE A 14 -6.12 1.80 2.80
N GLU A 15 -6.47 1.71 4.09
CA GLU A 15 -7.87 1.59 4.52
C GLU A 15 -8.76 2.69 3.91
N THR A 16 -8.28 3.94 3.97
CA THR A 16 -9.00 5.09 3.40
C THR A 16 -9.22 4.94 1.90
N LYS A 17 -8.19 4.51 1.16
CA LYS A 17 -8.26 4.32 -0.30
C LYS A 17 -9.16 3.14 -0.70
N LEU A 18 -9.09 2.03 0.03
CA LEU A 18 -9.93 0.85 -0.23
C LEU A 18 -11.42 1.19 -0.04
N LYS A 19 -11.76 1.94 1.03
CA LYS A 19 -13.12 2.45 1.26
C LYS A 19 -13.55 3.42 0.16
N ALA A 20 -12.67 4.33 -0.27
CA ALA A 20 -12.94 5.26 -1.37
C ALA A 20 -13.21 4.54 -2.71
N ASN A 21 -12.59 3.38 -2.91
CA ASN A 21 -12.81 2.51 -4.06
C ASN A 21 -14.09 1.65 -3.96
N LYS A 22 -14.89 1.83 -2.91
CA LYS A 22 -16.13 1.07 -2.65
C LYS A 22 -15.90 -0.45 -2.59
N LEU A 23 -14.75 -0.87 -2.06
CA LEU A 23 -14.56 -2.28 -1.73
C LEU A 23 -15.49 -2.67 -0.58
N ASP A 24 -15.89 -3.95 -0.58
CA ASP A 24 -16.64 -4.54 0.52
C ASP A 24 -15.93 -4.35 1.88
N ASP A 25 -16.67 -3.94 2.90
CA ASP A 25 -16.10 -3.64 4.22
C ASP A 25 -15.45 -4.86 4.89
N GLY A 26 -15.97 -6.07 4.65
CA GLY A 26 -15.37 -7.31 5.10
C GLY A 26 -14.01 -7.56 4.42
N LEU A 27 -13.94 -7.33 3.11
CA LEU A 27 -12.69 -7.40 2.36
C LEU A 27 -11.68 -6.33 2.80
N VAL A 28 -12.11 -5.08 3.01
CA VAL A 28 -11.24 -4.02 3.53
C VAL A 28 -10.66 -4.42 4.89
N ARG A 29 -11.50 -4.90 5.82
CA ARG A 29 -11.05 -5.36 7.13
C ARG A 29 -10.05 -6.50 7.02
N ALA A 30 -10.31 -7.51 6.18
CA ALA A 30 -9.42 -8.64 5.99
C ALA A 30 -8.03 -8.20 5.45
N LEU A 31 -8.01 -7.30 4.47
CA LEU A 31 -6.77 -6.78 3.88
C LEU A 31 -5.96 -5.94 4.89
N VAL A 32 -6.64 -5.05 5.62
CA VAL A 32 -6.01 -4.20 6.66
C VAL A 32 -5.51 -5.05 7.83
N GLN A 33 -6.29 -6.03 8.28
CA GLN A 33 -5.89 -6.93 9.37
C GLN A 33 -4.69 -7.79 8.98
N SER A 34 -4.67 -8.32 7.75
CA SER A 34 -3.53 -9.07 7.21
C SER A 34 -2.26 -8.21 7.19
N MET A 35 -2.35 -6.96 6.71
CA MET A 35 -1.20 -6.03 6.73
C MET A 35 -0.74 -5.69 8.15
N ASN A 36 -1.66 -5.46 9.08
CA ASN A 36 -1.33 -5.18 10.48
C ASN A 36 -0.57 -6.36 11.12
N SER A 37 -1.04 -7.59 10.91
CA SER A 37 -0.36 -8.79 11.42
C SER A 37 1.08 -8.90 10.90
N GLN A 38 1.31 -8.61 9.61
CA GLN A 38 2.66 -8.62 9.04
C GLN A 38 3.53 -7.47 9.55
N ALA A 39 2.95 -6.29 9.77
CA ALA A 39 3.66 -5.17 10.38
C ALA A 39 4.06 -5.49 11.84
N GLU A 40 3.23 -6.20 12.59
CA GLU A 40 3.56 -6.67 13.94
C GLU A 40 4.72 -7.66 13.94
N LEU A 41 4.73 -8.63 13.02
CA LEU A 41 5.86 -9.56 12.86
C LEU A 41 7.16 -8.81 12.55
N LEU A 42 7.11 -7.80 11.69
CA LEU A 42 8.27 -6.96 11.39
C LEU A 42 8.76 -6.17 12.61
N ARG A 43 7.83 -5.58 13.39
CA ARG A 43 8.19 -4.87 14.64
C ARG A 43 8.80 -5.82 15.66
N ALA A 44 8.24 -7.02 15.82
CA ALA A 44 8.76 -8.03 16.74
C ALA A 44 10.16 -8.51 16.33
N ALA A 45 10.40 -8.76 15.05
CA ALA A 45 11.72 -9.13 14.55
C ALA A 45 12.75 -8.02 14.77
N ARG A 46 12.34 -6.76 14.59
CA ARG A 46 13.20 -5.60 14.87
C ARG A 46 13.50 -5.46 16.35
N ALA A 47 12.48 -5.60 17.22
CA ALA A 47 12.67 -5.53 18.66
C ALA A 47 13.66 -6.59 19.15
N LYS A 48 13.57 -7.82 18.64
CA LYS A 48 14.53 -8.90 18.95
C LYS A 48 15.95 -8.57 18.50
N LEU A 49 16.13 -7.96 17.33
CA LEU A 49 17.45 -7.53 16.87
C LEU A 49 18.01 -6.40 17.74
N GLU A 50 17.18 -5.40 18.08
CA GLU A 50 17.57 -4.29 18.96
C GLU A 50 17.93 -4.81 20.37
N GLU A 51 17.18 -5.78 20.88
CA GLU A 51 17.45 -6.47 22.14
C GLU A 51 18.77 -7.25 22.09
N ALA A 52 19.01 -8.05 21.05
CA ALA A 52 20.24 -8.82 20.89
C ALA A 52 21.49 -7.92 20.81
N ILE A 53 21.38 -6.79 20.12
CA ILE A 53 22.45 -5.79 20.05
C ILE A 53 22.70 -5.17 21.44
N ALA A 54 21.64 -4.84 22.18
CA ALA A 54 21.76 -4.27 23.52
C ALA A 54 22.39 -5.24 24.52
N HIS A 55 22.11 -6.54 24.40
CA HIS A 55 22.68 -7.60 25.24
C HIS A 55 24.07 -8.07 24.79
N GLN A 56 24.59 -7.53 23.68
CA GLN A 56 25.86 -7.94 23.08
C GLN A 56 25.90 -9.44 22.77
N ASP A 57 24.79 -9.96 22.24
CA ASP A 57 24.67 -11.35 21.83
C ASP A 57 25.76 -11.72 20.80
N PRO A 58 26.14 -13.01 20.71
CA PRO A 58 27.09 -13.48 19.71
C PRO A 58 26.70 -13.09 18.29
N GLU A 59 27.70 -12.79 17.45
CA GLU A 59 27.49 -12.32 16.08
C GLU A 59 26.63 -13.27 15.24
N GLU A 60 26.78 -14.58 15.42
CA GLU A 60 25.95 -15.59 14.75
C GLU A 60 24.47 -15.49 15.10
N GLN A 61 24.15 -15.12 16.35
CA GLN A 61 22.78 -14.91 16.79
C GLN A 61 22.21 -13.61 16.21
N ILE A 62 23.01 -12.54 16.17
CA ILE A 62 22.65 -11.28 15.51
C ILE A 62 22.36 -11.51 14.02
N LYS A 63 23.18 -12.30 13.31
CA LYS A 63 22.95 -12.68 11.90
C LYS A 63 21.61 -13.38 11.70
N GLN A 64 21.23 -14.27 12.60
CA GLN A 64 19.91 -14.94 12.55
C GLN A 64 18.76 -13.93 12.74
N TYR A 65 18.89 -12.97 13.65
CA TYR A 65 17.87 -11.93 13.83
C TYR A 65 17.78 -10.97 12.65
N VAL A 66 18.92 -10.63 12.01
CA VAL A 66 18.95 -9.85 10.76
C VAL A 66 18.24 -10.62 9.64
N TYR A 67 18.48 -11.92 9.50
CA TYR A 67 17.75 -12.75 8.54
C TYR A 67 16.24 -12.73 8.79
N CYS A 68 15.81 -12.92 10.05
CA CYS A 68 14.39 -12.86 10.43
C CYS A 68 13.77 -11.50 10.10
N LEU A 69 14.48 -10.40 10.36
CA LEU A 69 14.03 -9.05 10.06
C LEU A 69 13.84 -8.84 8.55
N ASN A 70 14.81 -9.28 7.74
CA ASN A 70 14.74 -9.17 6.29
C ASN A 70 13.57 -9.99 5.72
N HIS A 71 13.40 -11.23 6.20
CA HIS A 71 12.29 -12.07 5.78
C HIS A 71 10.93 -11.44 6.12
N ALA A 72 10.75 -10.93 7.35
CA ALA A 72 9.53 -10.23 7.75
C ALA A 72 9.26 -8.98 6.89
N ASN A 73 10.32 -8.27 6.48
CA ASN A 73 10.22 -7.09 5.62
C ASN A 73 9.71 -7.46 4.21
N ASP A 74 10.22 -8.55 3.64
CA ASP A 74 9.78 -9.02 2.32
C ASP A 74 8.32 -9.48 2.32
N VAL A 75 7.91 -10.18 3.38
CA VAL A 75 6.51 -10.56 3.59
C VAL A 75 5.62 -9.31 3.63
N TYR A 76 5.97 -8.32 4.47
CA TYR A 76 5.22 -7.07 4.57
C TYR A 76 5.14 -6.32 3.23
N LYS A 77 6.25 -6.22 2.50
CA LYS A 77 6.29 -5.59 1.16
C LYS A 77 5.37 -6.29 0.18
N ASN A 78 5.31 -7.62 0.21
CA ASN A 78 4.43 -8.37 -0.67
C ASN A 78 2.95 -8.13 -0.33
N ALA A 79 2.55 -8.13 0.94
CA ALA A 79 1.17 -7.76 1.29
C ALA A 79 0.85 -6.31 0.92
N SER A 80 1.76 -5.36 1.16
CA SER A 80 1.56 -3.96 0.73
C SER A 80 1.35 -3.85 -0.78
N LYS A 81 2.10 -4.61 -1.59
CA LYS A 81 1.86 -4.68 -3.06
C LYS A 81 0.47 -5.21 -3.38
N HIS A 82 0.03 -6.28 -2.73
CA HIS A 82 -1.30 -6.85 -2.94
C HIS A 82 -2.40 -5.84 -2.60
N VAL A 83 -2.34 -5.20 -1.43
CA VAL A 83 -3.33 -4.19 -1.02
C VAL A 83 -3.30 -2.98 -1.94
N ARG A 84 -2.12 -2.55 -2.39
CA ARG A 84 -1.96 -1.42 -3.32
C ARG A 84 -2.70 -1.64 -4.64
N VAL A 85 -2.78 -2.86 -5.16
CA VAL A 85 -3.56 -3.15 -6.39
C VAL A 85 -5.03 -2.79 -6.20
N HIS A 86 -5.59 -3.08 -5.03
CA HIS A 86 -6.98 -2.78 -4.70
C HIS A 86 -7.21 -1.33 -4.27
N ALA A 87 -6.18 -0.65 -3.78
CA ALA A 87 -6.22 0.75 -3.34
C ALA A 87 -5.96 1.75 -4.48
N GLN A 88 -5.58 1.31 -5.68
CA GLN A 88 -5.49 2.19 -6.85
C GLN A 88 -6.89 2.56 -7.33
N PRO A 89 -7.15 3.84 -7.68
CA PRO A 89 -8.43 4.21 -8.26
C PRO A 89 -8.66 3.39 -9.54
N PRO A 90 -9.90 2.95 -9.80
CA PRO A 90 -10.21 2.22 -11.02
C PRO A 90 -9.75 3.03 -12.22
N LYS A 91 -8.99 2.39 -13.12
CA LYS A 91 -8.55 3.04 -14.36
C LYS A 91 -9.80 3.41 -15.14
N THR A 92 -10.20 4.68 -15.07
CA THR A 92 -11.21 5.22 -15.98
C THR A 92 -10.70 4.95 -17.40
N PRO A 93 -11.50 4.34 -18.29
CA PRO A 93 -11.14 4.26 -19.68
C PRO A 93 -10.78 5.67 -20.12
N LYS A 94 -9.54 5.88 -20.60
CA LYS A 94 -9.20 7.14 -21.27
C LYS A 94 -10.13 7.22 -22.47
N ALA A 95 -11.23 7.95 -22.33
CA ALA A 95 -11.98 8.40 -23.49
C ALA A 95 -10.96 9.11 -24.36
N LYS A 96 -10.63 8.52 -25.52
CA LYS A 96 -9.91 9.24 -26.57
C LYS A 96 -10.77 10.46 -26.84
N ALA A 97 -10.34 11.62 -26.37
CA ALA A 97 -10.95 12.88 -26.75
C ALA A 97 -10.84 12.96 -28.28
N LYS A 98 -11.92 12.62 -28.98
CA LYS A 98 -12.14 13.04 -30.36
C LYS A 98 -12.26 14.55 -30.28
N SER A 99 -11.16 15.24 -30.54
CA SER A 99 -11.12 16.67 -30.76
C SER A 99 -12.08 17.03 -31.89
N GLY A 100 -13.21 17.63 -31.52
CA GLY A 100 -13.87 18.71 -32.25
C GLY A 100 -14.40 18.39 -33.64
N ALA A 101 -15.66 17.99 -33.71
CA ALA A 101 -16.52 18.34 -34.83
C ALA A 101 -16.68 19.87 -34.85
N LYS A 102 -16.15 20.55 -35.87
CA LYS A 102 -16.59 21.91 -36.25
C LYS A 102 -17.95 21.78 -36.93
N ASN A 103 -19.03 21.93 -36.16
CA ASN A 103 -20.31 22.35 -36.72
C ASN A 103 -20.43 23.85 -36.50
N ALA A 104 -20.38 24.62 -37.58
CA ALA A 104 -20.94 25.97 -37.63
C ALA A 104 -22.24 25.88 -38.45
N SER A 105 -23.35 26.19 -37.78
CA SER A 105 -24.72 26.13 -38.29
C SER A 105 -25.03 27.20 -39.36
N SER A 106 -25.71 26.76 -40.41
CA SER A 106 -26.98 27.29 -40.96
C SER A 106 -27.18 28.79 -41.31
N ALA A 107 -27.32 29.03 -42.63
CA ALA A 107 -28.52 29.52 -43.34
C ALA A 107 -28.91 31.03 -43.44
N LYS A 108 -29.63 31.30 -44.56
CA LYS A 108 -30.32 32.52 -45.09
C LYS A 108 -29.43 33.50 -45.87
N GLY A 109 -29.77 33.97 -47.07
CA GLY A 109 -31.05 34.11 -47.78
C GLY A 109 -31.07 35.53 -48.37
N GLY A 110 -31.30 35.67 -49.69
CA GLY A 110 -30.96 36.87 -50.46
C GLY A 110 -31.81 38.13 -50.27
N LYS A 111 -31.38 39.18 -50.96
CA LYS A 111 -32.19 40.17 -51.66
C LYS A 111 -31.35 40.82 -52.75
#